data_AF-A0A4R1AVV3-F1
#
_entry.id   AF-A0A4R1AVV3-F1
#
_cell.length_a   1.000
_cell.length_b   1.000
_cell.length_c   1.000
_cell.angle_alpha   90.00
_cell.angle_beta   90.00
_cell.angle_gamma   90.00
#
_symmetry.space_group_name_H-M   'P 1'
#
loop_
_entity.id
_entity.type
_entity.pdbx_description
1 polymer ?
#
loop_
_entity_poly.entity_id
_entity_poly.type
_entity_poly.pdbx_seq_one_letter_code
_entity_poly.pdbx_strand_id
1 'polypeptide(L)'
;MNYLDLYLQRNHCKRYDVFKKTGVSQQLLSTHTNKSIEKYSSKVIIAIAETLDKTPGDVLNELLHIEKEKPIYEAYNPNDLLVALKAKYDKIIIQGAYYKEVKKIMDTHLSDKELLGVELGSAGVLTILIYAIESVMGLFSNAEKIQKEIEKRLKLYKIIEMSEDRLVLGLKQLDY
;
A
#
# COMPACT_ATOMS: atom_id res chain seq x y z
N MET A 1 3.79 9.31 -2.14
CA MET A 1 4.69 8.31 -2.77
C MET A 1 5.30 8.94 -3.99
N ASN A 2 6.60 8.74 -4.23
CA ASN A 2 7.33 9.42 -5.29
C ASN A 2 7.45 8.52 -6.54
N TYR A 3 6.37 8.44 -7.31
CA TYR A 3 6.29 7.57 -8.50
C TYR A 3 7.28 8.00 -9.60
N LEU A 4 7.52 9.30 -9.74
CA LEU A 4 8.48 9.86 -10.67
C LEU A 4 9.91 9.34 -10.40
N ASP A 5 10.37 9.37 -9.14
CA ASP A 5 11.72 8.89 -8.82
C ASP A 5 11.83 7.38 -8.92
N LEU A 6 10.79 6.64 -8.53
CA LEU A 6 10.75 5.19 -8.70
C LEU A 6 10.92 4.81 -10.18
N TYR A 7 10.20 5.51 -11.05
CA TYR A 7 10.25 5.28 -12.49
C TYR A 7 11.59 5.66 -13.10
N LEU A 8 12.15 6.81 -12.73
CA LEU A 8 13.47 7.23 -13.19
C LEU A 8 14.56 6.26 -12.72
N GLN A 9 14.48 5.77 -11.47
CA GLN A 9 15.41 4.78 -10.94
C GLN A 9 15.30 3.43 -11.65
N ARG A 10 14.09 2.96 -11.98
CA ARG A 10 13.87 1.74 -12.78
C ARG A 10 14.49 1.83 -14.17
N ASN A 11 14.61 3.03 -14.73
CA ASN A 11 15.23 3.28 -16.04
C ASN A 11 16.68 3.79 -15.94
N HIS A 12 17.33 3.66 -14.78
CA HIS A 12 18.72 4.13 -14.54
C HIS A 12 18.97 5.62 -14.82
N CYS A 13 17.94 6.46 -14.76
CA CYS A 13 18.04 7.91 -14.95
C CYS A 13 17.84 8.68 -13.65
N LYS A 14 18.40 9.89 -13.59
CA LYS A 14 18.18 10.84 -12.50
C LYS A 14 17.42 12.06 -13.01
N ARG A 15 16.78 12.81 -12.10
CA ARG A 15 16.14 14.10 -12.42
C ARG A 15 17.08 15.08 -13.13
N TYR A 16 18.37 14.99 -12.81
CA TYR A 16 19.42 15.77 -13.46
C TYR A 16 19.53 15.48 -14.96
N ASP A 17 19.38 14.21 -15.37
CA ASP A 17 19.47 13.81 -16.78
C ASP A 17 18.27 14.34 -17.57
N VAL A 18 17.09 14.33 -16.95
CA VAL A 18 15.88 14.95 -17.50
C VAL A 18 16.06 16.45 -17.69
N PHE A 19 16.61 17.14 -16.68
CA PHE A 19 16.93 18.57 -16.76
C PHE A 19 17.95 18.86 -17.87
N LYS A 20 19.00 18.05 -17.98
CA LYS A 20 20.08 18.23 -18.97
C LYS A 20 19.59 18.07 -20.42
N LYS A 21 18.66 17.15 -20.67
CA LYS A 21 18.16 16.84 -22.03
C LYS A 21 16.99 17.74 -22.45
N THR A 22 16.14 18.17 -21.51
CA THR A 22 14.86 18.85 -21.82
C THR A 22 14.71 20.27 -21.26
N GLY A 23 15.63 20.70 -20.39
CA GLY A 23 15.58 22.02 -19.74
C GLY A 23 14.47 22.16 -18.69
N VAL A 24 13.72 21.10 -18.36
CA VAL A 24 12.66 21.15 -17.35
C VAL A 24 13.26 21.27 -15.95
N SER A 25 12.96 22.38 -15.27
CA SER A 25 13.55 22.68 -13.96
C SER A 25 13.28 21.58 -12.93
N GLN A 26 14.28 21.28 -12.11
CA GLN A 26 14.15 20.29 -11.04
C GLN A 26 13.07 20.66 -10.02
N GLN A 27 12.75 21.95 -9.89
CA GLN A 27 11.62 22.43 -9.08
C GLN A 27 10.26 22.01 -9.65
N LEU A 28 10.09 22.04 -10.98
CA LEU A 28 8.87 21.58 -11.64
C LEU A 28 8.71 20.06 -11.50
N LEU A 29 9.79 19.28 -11.64
CA LEU A 29 9.76 17.84 -11.38
C LEU A 29 9.39 17.57 -9.90
N SER A 30 9.86 18.44 -8.99
CA SER A 30 9.62 18.30 -7.55
C SER A 30 8.16 18.56 -7.14
N THR A 31 7.38 19.37 -7.88
CA THR A 31 5.97 19.64 -7.56
C THR A 31 5.03 18.48 -7.93
N HIS A 32 5.48 17.53 -8.76
CA HIS A 32 4.72 16.35 -9.15
C HIS A 32 5.08 15.09 -8.34
N THR A 33 6.15 15.15 -7.54
CA THR A 33 6.62 14.10 -6.62
C THR A 33 5.55 13.54 -5.67
N ASN A 34 4.58 14.37 -5.28
CA ASN A 34 3.57 14.01 -4.28
C ASN A 34 2.15 14.00 -4.85
N LYS A 35 2.02 13.96 -6.18
CA LYS A 35 0.74 13.96 -6.91
C LYS A 35 0.52 12.59 -7.57
N SER A 36 -0.76 12.25 -7.77
CA SER A 36 -1.17 11.15 -8.64
C SER A 36 -0.68 11.40 -10.07
N ILE A 37 -0.38 10.33 -10.81
CA ILE A 37 0.21 10.42 -12.17
C ILE A 37 -0.78 11.05 -13.14
N GLU A 38 -2.08 10.90 -12.91
CA GLU A 38 -3.14 11.61 -13.64
C GLU A 38 -3.04 13.15 -13.53
N LYS A 39 -2.37 13.66 -12.49
CA LYS A 39 -2.14 15.10 -12.26
C LYS A 39 -0.77 15.56 -12.75
N TYR A 40 -0.03 14.72 -13.47
CA TYR A 40 1.24 15.12 -14.06
C TYR A 40 0.96 16.01 -15.26
N SER A 41 1.72 17.09 -15.40
CA SER A 41 1.58 17.94 -16.58
C SER A 41 2.08 17.19 -17.81
N SER A 42 1.42 17.39 -18.94
CA SER A 42 1.85 16.84 -20.24
C SER A 42 3.31 17.18 -20.53
N LYS A 43 3.75 18.38 -20.15
CA LYS A 43 5.14 18.84 -20.26
C LYS A 43 6.14 17.96 -19.50
N VAL A 44 5.77 17.44 -18.32
CA VAL A 44 6.62 16.53 -17.53
C VAL A 44 6.69 15.15 -18.18
N ILE A 45 5.57 14.62 -18.65
CA ILE A 45 5.52 13.32 -19.33
C ILE A 45 6.35 13.35 -20.62
N ILE A 46 6.20 14.41 -21.43
CA ILE A 46 6.99 14.62 -22.65
C ILE A 46 8.48 14.69 -22.33
N ALA A 47 8.86 15.45 -21.30
CA ALA A 47 10.27 15.57 -20.92
C ALA A 47 10.90 14.24 -20.48
N ILE A 48 10.15 13.41 -19.75
CA ILE A 48 10.62 12.07 -19.35
C ILE A 48 10.73 11.17 -20.59
N ALA A 49 9.75 11.24 -21.50
CA ALA A 49 9.73 10.47 -22.74
C ALA A 49 10.93 10.80 -23.66
N GLU A 50 11.22 12.09 -23.85
CA GLU A 50 12.41 12.58 -24.56
C GLU A 50 13.70 12.12 -23.87
N THR A 51 13.71 12.01 -22.54
CA THR A 51 14.89 11.57 -21.80
C THR A 51 15.16 10.09 -22.00
N LEU A 52 14.11 9.27 -21.98
CA LEU A 52 14.17 7.81 -22.06
C LEU A 52 14.08 7.27 -23.49
N ASP A 53 14.01 8.16 -24.49
CA ASP A 53 13.80 7.83 -25.91
C ASP A 53 12.57 6.91 -26.12
N LYS A 54 11.49 7.20 -25.36
CA LYS A 54 10.18 6.51 -25.39
C LYS A 54 9.09 7.46 -25.89
N THR A 55 7.91 6.93 -26.23
CA THR A 55 6.76 7.80 -26.50
C THR A 55 6.14 8.33 -25.19
N PRO A 56 5.54 9.54 -25.19
CA PRO A 56 4.82 10.03 -24.03
C PRO A 56 3.69 9.10 -23.58
N GLY A 57 3.08 8.38 -24.53
CA GLY A 57 2.04 7.39 -24.26
C GLY A 57 2.58 6.19 -23.49
N ASP A 58 3.74 5.65 -23.89
CA ASP A 58 4.37 4.52 -23.21
C ASP A 58 4.82 4.90 -21.80
N VAL A 59 5.44 6.08 -21.65
CA VAL A 59 5.85 6.60 -20.34
C VAL A 59 4.63 6.80 -19.44
N LEU A 60 3.54 7.38 -19.95
CA LEU A 60 2.31 7.52 -19.20
C LEU A 60 1.75 6.15 -18.80
N ASN A 61 1.72 5.18 -19.70
CA ASN A 61 1.23 3.83 -19.42
C ASN A 61 2.08 3.11 -18.36
N GLU A 62 3.41 3.18 -18.46
CA GLU A 62 4.33 2.59 -17.48
C GLU A 62 4.25 3.28 -16.12
N LEU A 63 4.14 4.61 -16.10
CA LEU A 63 3.90 5.38 -14.90
C LEU A 63 2.56 5.00 -14.28
N LEU A 64 1.46 5.02 -15.04
CA LEU A 64 0.15 4.56 -14.58
C LEU A 64 0.17 3.10 -14.14
N HIS A 65 1.02 2.26 -14.71
CA HIS A 65 1.23 0.88 -14.26
C HIS A 65 1.89 0.87 -12.88
N ILE A 66 2.92 1.70 -12.65
CA ILE A 66 3.54 1.88 -11.33
C ILE A 66 2.56 2.46 -10.30
N GLU A 67 1.72 3.41 -10.73
CA GLU A 67 0.66 3.93 -9.87
C GLU A 67 -0.41 2.88 -9.62
N LYS A 68 -0.80 2.05 -10.60
CA LYS A 68 -1.75 0.94 -10.46
C LYS A 68 -1.17 -0.25 -9.67
N GLU A 69 0.14 -0.43 -9.70
CA GLU A 69 0.87 -1.38 -8.85
C GLU A 69 0.77 -1.02 -7.37
N LYS A 70 0.19 0.16 -7.01
CA LYS A 70 -0.34 0.58 -5.69
C LYS A 70 0.21 -0.29 -4.56
N PRO A 71 1.42 0.02 -4.06
CA PRO A 71 2.33 -0.98 -3.53
C PRO A 71 1.65 -1.86 -2.50
N ILE A 72 1.56 -3.14 -2.85
CA ILE A 72 1.26 -4.18 -1.89
C ILE A 72 2.33 -4.08 -0.81
N TYR A 73 1.92 -3.68 0.39
CA TYR A 73 2.84 -3.64 1.51
C TYR A 73 2.71 -4.95 2.30
N GLU A 74 3.81 -5.69 2.36
CA GLU A 74 3.88 -6.95 3.09
C GLU A 74 4.27 -6.67 4.55
N ALA A 75 3.36 -6.99 5.47
CA ALA A 75 3.57 -6.84 6.90
C ALA A 75 3.94 -8.19 7.52
N TYR A 76 5.15 -8.27 8.07
CA TYR A 76 5.68 -9.47 8.74
C TYR A 76 5.68 -9.35 10.27
N ASN A 77 5.31 -8.20 10.80
CA ASN A 77 5.19 -7.94 12.23
C ASN A 77 4.23 -6.74 12.49
N PRO A 78 3.85 -6.47 13.76
CA PRO A 78 2.95 -5.36 14.08
C PRO A 78 3.48 -3.96 13.72
N ASN A 79 4.81 -3.75 13.76
CA ASN A 79 5.39 -2.45 13.39
C ASN A 79 5.30 -2.22 11.89
N ASP A 80 5.57 -3.24 11.07
CA ASP A 80 5.40 -3.19 9.62
C ASP A 80 3.94 -2.88 9.28
N LEU A 81 3.00 -3.56 9.93
CA LEU A 81 1.57 -3.30 9.77
C LEU A 81 1.23 -1.83 10.12
N LEU A 82 1.75 -1.30 11.24
CA LEU A 82 1.55 0.10 11.61
C LEU A 82 2.10 1.06 10.56
N VAL A 83 3.30 0.80 10.02
CA VAL A 83 3.90 1.60 8.95
C VAL A 83 2.99 1.59 7.72
N ALA A 84 2.47 0.42 7.35
CA ALA A 84 1.56 0.25 6.23
C ALA A 84 0.27 1.07 6.40
N LEU A 85 -0.37 0.95 7.57
CA LEU A 85 -1.60 1.66 7.92
C LEU A 85 -1.38 3.18 8.02
N LYS A 86 -0.18 3.62 8.45
CA LYS A 86 0.18 5.03 8.52
C LYS A 86 0.33 5.66 7.14
N ALA A 87 1.00 4.95 6.25
CA ALA A 87 1.20 5.35 4.86
C ALA A 87 -0.06 5.22 3.99
N LYS A 88 -1.12 4.59 4.51
CA LYS A 88 -2.39 4.36 3.80
C LYS A 88 -2.19 3.62 2.48
N TYR A 89 -1.42 2.52 2.50
CA TYR A 89 -1.29 1.66 1.33
C TYR A 89 -2.66 1.12 0.93
N ASP A 90 -2.91 1.03 -0.37
CA ASP A 90 -4.21 0.60 -0.90
C ASP A 90 -4.49 -0.87 -0.61
N LYS A 91 -3.43 -1.70 -0.61
CA LYS A 91 -3.45 -3.10 -0.18
C LYS A 91 -2.33 -3.38 0.81
N ILE A 92 -2.66 -4.08 1.89
CA ILE A 92 -1.71 -4.55 2.89
C ILE A 92 -1.86 -6.06 2.99
N ILE A 93 -0.75 -6.80 2.88
CA ILE A 93 -0.74 -8.25 3.03
C ILE A 93 -0.06 -8.59 4.34
N ILE A 94 -0.80 -9.21 5.26
CA ILE A 94 -0.22 -9.79 6.47
C ILE A 94 0.15 -11.23 6.14
N GLN A 95 1.43 -11.59 6.29
CA GLN A 95 1.93 -12.93 5.94
C GLN A 95 3.07 -13.40 6.86
N GLY A 96 3.54 -14.62 6.64
CA GLY A 96 4.64 -15.22 7.39
C GLY A 96 4.25 -15.59 8.83
N ALA A 97 5.24 -15.63 9.72
CA ALA A 97 5.04 -16.03 11.12
C ALA A 97 4.00 -15.16 11.85
N TYR A 98 3.99 -13.86 11.55
CA TYR A 98 3.02 -12.94 12.14
C TYR A 98 1.58 -13.26 11.73
N TYR A 99 1.34 -13.59 10.46
CA TYR A 99 0.01 -14.02 10.04
C TYR A 99 -0.42 -15.32 10.73
N LYS A 100 0.48 -16.29 10.91
CA LYS A 100 0.14 -17.56 11.57
C LYS A 100 -0.35 -17.36 13.00
N GLU A 101 0.30 -16.47 13.75
CA GLU A 101 -0.14 -16.13 15.11
C GLU A 101 -1.50 -15.41 15.11
N VAL A 102 -1.70 -14.45 14.20
CA VAL A 102 -2.98 -13.75 14.06
C VAL A 102 -4.10 -14.73 13.67
N LYS A 103 -3.85 -15.58 12.67
CA LYS A 103 -4.80 -16.57 12.15
C LYS A 103 -5.22 -17.56 13.23
N LYS A 104 -4.28 -18.07 14.03
CA LYS A 104 -4.58 -18.99 15.14
C LYS A 104 -5.61 -18.41 16.12
N ILE A 105 -5.49 -17.12 16.44
CA ILE A 105 -6.46 -16.44 17.31
C ILE A 105 -7.78 -16.24 16.57
N MET A 106 -7.75 -15.80 15.32
CA MET A 106 -8.97 -15.66 14.51
C MET A 106 -9.75 -16.97 14.39
N ASP A 107 -9.08 -18.09 14.11
CA ASP A 107 -9.67 -19.44 13.98
C ASP A 107 -10.29 -19.93 15.32
N THR A 108 -9.84 -19.40 16.46
CA THR A 108 -10.45 -19.70 17.77
C THR A 108 -11.79 -18.98 17.96
N HIS A 109 -11.97 -17.85 17.28
CA HIS A 109 -13.12 -16.95 17.45
C HIS A 109 -14.09 -16.94 16.25
N LEU A 110 -13.69 -17.47 15.10
CA LEU A 110 -14.53 -17.59 13.91
C LEU A 110 -15.19 -18.97 13.86
N SER A 111 -16.50 -18.99 13.71
CA SER A 111 -17.22 -20.21 13.32
C SER A 111 -17.02 -20.51 11.83
N ASP A 112 -17.16 -21.78 11.42
CA ASP A 112 -17.02 -22.20 10.00
C ASP A 112 -17.91 -21.39 9.04
N LYS A 113 -19.06 -20.88 9.52
CA LYS A 113 -19.96 -20.02 8.74
C LYS A 113 -19.43 -18.59 8.55
N GLU A 114 -18.68 -18.06 9.50
CA GLU A 114 -18.09 -16.71 9.42
C GLU A 114 -16.85 -16.68 8.54
N LEU A 115 -16.09 -17.78 8.50
CA LEU A 115 -14.98 -18.01 7.56
C LEU A 115 -15.45 -18.00 6.09
N LEU A 116 -16.63 -18.56 5.84
CA LEU A 116 -17.24 -18.60 4.50
C LEU A 116 -17.98 -17.29 4.13
N GLY A 117 -18.41 -16.50 5.12
CA GLY A 117 -19.12 -15.22 4.94
C GLY A 117 -18.22 -13.99 4.65
N VAL A 118 -16.92 -14.21 4.44
CA VAL A 118 -15.90 -13.14 4.23
C VAL A 118 -16.15 -12.34 2.95
N GLU A 119 -16.91 -12.88 1.99
CA GLU A 119 -17.30 -12.15 0.77
C GLU A 119 -18.14 -10.90 1.02
N LEU A 120 -18.68 -10.72 2.24
CA LEU A 120 -19.58 -9.61 2.58
C LEU A 120 -19.06 -8.73 3.71
N GLY A 121 -17.76 -8.39 3.73
CA GLY A 121 -17.23 -7.20 4.43
C GLY A 121 -17.78 -6.94 5.84
N SER A 122 -18.08 -7.99 6.59
CA SER A 122 -18.95 -7.87 7.77
C SER A 122 -18.16 -7.24 8.90
N ALA A 123 -18.75 -6.25 9.56
CA ALA A 123 -18.11 -5.52 10.66
C ALA A 123 -17.64 -6.45 11.79
N GLY A 124 -18.23 -7.65 11.92
CA GLY A 124 -17.85 -8.68 12.89
C GLY A 124 -16.45 -9.26 12.67
N VAL A 125 -16.10 -9.64 11.43
CA VAL A 125 -14.79 -10.26 11.15
C VAL A 125 -13.65 -9.25 11.33
N LEU A 126 -13.90 -7.96 11.02
CA LEU A 126 -12.92 -6.91 11.29
C LEU A 126 -12.67 -6.73 12.79
N THR A 127 -13.69 -6.82 13.64
CA THR A 127 -13.53 -6.79 15.10
C THR A 127 -12.68 -7.97 15.59
N ILE A 128 -12.91 -9.16 15.05
CA ILE A 128 -12.12 -10.36 15.39
C ILE A 128 -10.66 -10.20 14.95
N LEU A 129 -10.42 -9.67 13.75
CA LEU A 129 -9.07 -9.38 13.27
C LEU A 129 -8.34 -8.36 14.17
N ILE A 130 -9.03 -7.28 14.56
CA ILE A 130 -8.48 -6.29 15.49
C ILE A 130 -8.07 -7.00 16.79
N TYR A 131 -9.00 -7.75 17.41
CA TYR A 131 -8.73 -8.50 18.63
C TYR A 131 -7.52 -9.44 18.50
N ALA A 132 -7.40 -10.16 17.38
CA ALA A 132 -6.29 -11.06 17.13
C ALA A 132 -4.95 -10.31 17.04
N ILE A 133 -4.90 -9.21 16.29
CA ILE A 133 -3.71 -8.36 16.20
C ILE A 133 -3.32 -7.81 17.58
N GLU A 134 -4.29 -7.33 18.35
CA GLU A 134 -4.07 -6.82 19.70
C GLU A 134 -3.53 -7.89 20.65
N SER A 135 -4.07 -9.10 20.58
CA SER A 135 -3.63 -10.24 21.39
C SER A 135 -2.20 -10.65 21.07
N VAL A 136 -1.85 -10.71 19.77
CA VAL A 136 -0.46 -10.96 19.33
C VAL A 136 0.46 -9.84 19.81
N MET A 137 0.02 -8.58 19.74
CA MET A 137 0.80 -7.45 20.22
C MET A 137 1.00 -7.41 21.73
N GLY A 138 0.00 -7.83 22.51
CA GLY A 138 0.08 -7.87 23.97
C GLY A 138 1.18 -8.80 24.49
N LEU A 139 1.66 -9.73 23.66
CA LEU A 139 2.83 -10.56 23.93
C LEU A 139 4.15 -9.78 23.89
N PHE A 140 4.15 -8.56 23.33
CA PHE A 140 5.31 -7.66 23.21
C PHE A 140 5.16 -6.45 24.14
N SER A 141 6.11 -6.24 25.05
CA SER A 141 6.02 -5.36 26.24
C SER A 141 5.84 -3.83 26.02
N ASN A 142 5.53 -3.36 24.81
CA ASN A 142 5.35 -1.94 24.45
C ASN A 142 4.05 -1.66 23.65
N ALA A 143 2.98 -2.42 23.91
CA ALA A 143 1.83 -2.54 23.02
C ALA A 143 0.85 -1.33 23.02
N GLU A 144 0.62 -0.65 24.14
CA GLU A 144 -0.62 0.14 24.32
C GLU A 144 -0.79 1.33 23.34
N LYS A 145 0.30 2.06 23.04
CA LYS A 145 0.27 3.18 22.07
C LYS A 145 0.15 2.70 20.63
N ILE A 146 0.77 1.57 20.29
CA ILE A 146 0.73 0.98 18.95
C ILE A 146 -0.66 0.40 18.70
N GLN A 147 -1.25 -0.23 19.72
CA GLN A 147 -2.53 -0.92 19.67
C GLN A 147 -3.66 0.03 19.27
N LYS A 148 -3.80 1.16 19.99
CA LYS A 148 -4.80 2.20 19.69
C LYS A 148 -4.66 2.78 18.28
N GLU A 149 -3.43 2.92 17.79
CA GLU A 149 -3.16 3.48 16.47
C GLU A 149 -3.48 2.49 15.34
N ILE A 150 -3.19 1.20 15.54
CA ILE A 150 -3.58 0.13 14.60
C ILE A 150 -5.10 0.01 14.56
N GLU A 151 -5.77 -0.09 15.72
CA GLU A 151 -7.24 -0.21 15.80
C GLU A 151 -7.95 0.91 15.04
N LYS A 152 -7.53 2.16 15.29
CA LYS A 152 -8.10 3.35 14.63
C LYS A 152 -7.95 3.29 13.11
N ARG A 153 -6.80 2.83 12.61
CA ARG A 153 -6.49 2.84 11.17
C ARG A 153 -7.05 1.63 10.45
N LEU A 154 -7.10 0.46 11.08
CA LEU A 154 -7.66 -0.76 10.51
C LEU A 154 -9.14 -0.58 10.12
N LYS A 155 -9.87 0.29 10.83
CA LYS A 155 -11.27 0.65 10.50
C LYS A 155 -11.44 1.23 9.09
N LEU A 156 -10.38 1.80 8.51
CA LEU A 156 -10.36 2.30 7.13
C LEU A 156 -10.21 1.19 6.09
N TYR A 157 -9.96 -0.04 6.52
CA TYR A 157 -9.70 -1.19 5.66
C TYR A 157 -10.81 -2.23 5.78
N LYS A 158 -10.98 -3.01 4.70
CA LYS A 158 -11.79 -4.22 4.64
C LYS A 158 -10.89 -5.41 4.37
N ILE A 159 -11.27 -6.58 4.85
CA ILE A 159 -10.62 -7.82 4.44
C ILE A 159 -11.10 -8.11 3.02
N ILE A 160 -10.15 -8.22 2.08
CA ILE A 160 -10.44 -8.60 0.68
C ILE A 160 -10.32 -10.11 0.52
N GLU A 161 -9.31 -10.70 1.14
CA GLU A 161 -8.98 -12.11 0.97
C GLU A 161 -8.38 -12.63 2.28
N MET A 162 -8.75 -13.85 2.65
CA MET A 162 -8.12 -14.60 3.73
C MET A 162 -7.89 -16.02 3.24
N SER A 163 -6.66 -16.49 3.36
CA SER A 163 -6.22 -17.81 2.88
C SER A 163 -5.41 -18.52 3.96
N GLU A 164 -4.81 -19.67 3.68
CA GLU A 164 -4.02 -20.34 4.71
C GLU A 164 -2.72 -19.62 5.09
N ASP A 165 -2.13 -18.87 4.16
CA ASP A 165 -0.79 -18.29 4.30
C ASP A 165 -0.75 -16.77 4.33
N ARG A 166 -1.86 -16.11 3.99
CA ARG A 166 -1.94 -14.64 3.95
C ARG A 166 -3.34 -14.09 4.22
N LEU A 167 -3.36 -12.86 4.74
CA LEU A 167 -4.54 -12.00 4.84
C LEU A 167 -4.31 -10.72 4.04
N VAL A 168 -5.27 -10.34 3.20
CA VAL A 168 -5.22 -9.14 2.37
C VAL A 168 -6.23 -8.12 2.86
N LEU A 169 -5.74 -6.94 3.23
CA LEU A 169 -6.53 -5.78 3.60
C LEU A 169 -6.58 -4.78 2.44
N GLY A 170 -7.77 -4.26 2.14
CA GLY A 170 -8.00 -3.22 1.15
C GLY A 170 -8.54 -1.95 1.76
N LEU A 171 -8.05 -0.80 1.31
CA LEU A 171 -8.58 0.48 1.76
C LEU A 171 -10.03 0.67 1.28
N LYS A 172 -10.96 0.96 2.18
CA LYS A 172 -12.40 1.15 1.88
C LYS A 172 -12.70 2.30 0.92
N GLN A 173 -11.79 3.27 0.80
CA GLN A 173 -11.97 4.45 -0.06
C GLN A 173 -11.87 4.15 -1.57
N LEU A 174 -11.58 2.91 -1.96
CA LEU A 174 -11.42 2.49 -3.36
C LEU A 174 -12.65 1.76 -3.91
N ASP A 175 -13.72 1.59 -3.12
CA ASP A 175 -15.02 1.15 -3.64
C ASP A 175 -15.75 2.37 -4.24
N TYR A 176 -15.49 2.66 -5.52
CA TYR A 176 -16.24 3.61 -6.35
C TYR A 176 -16.52 2.99 -7.71
#